data_AF-A0A9R1CRJ6-F1
#
_entry.id   AF-A0A9R1CRJ6-F1
#
_cell.length_a   1.000
_cell.length_b   1.000
_cell.length_c   1.000
_cell.angle_alpha   90.00
_cell.angle_beta   90.00
_cell.angle_gamma   90.00
#
_symmetry.space_group_name_H-M   'P 1'
#
loop_
_entity.id
_entity.type
_entity.pdbx_description
1 polymer ?
#
loop_
_entity_poly.entity_id
_entity_poly.type
_entity_poly.pdbx_seq_one_letter_code
_entity_poly.pdbx_strand_id
1 'polypeptide(L)'
;MVKTIRVSEEYHEWLHAHKESDETMEETLRRMTRGPHPDDVAGLLSEEEAADAKEAIDRLRGRDRDRLDTARSAFERESEDE
;
A
#
# COMPACT_ATOMS: atom_id res chain seq x y z
N MET A 1 -9.46 3.32 -13.65
CA MET A 1 -9.21 4.69 -13.12
C MET A 1 -7.75 4.78 -12.72
N VAL A 2 -6.92 5.38 -13.56
CA VAL A 2 -5.47 5.56 -13.34
C VAL A 2 -5.21 6.75 -12.41
N LYS A 3 -4.25 6.61 -11.50
CA LYS A 3 -3.75 7.71 -10.67
C LYS A 3 -2.30 7.95 -11.06
N THR A 4 -1.93 9.21 -11.29
CA THR A 4 -0.55 9.61 -11.57
C THR A 4 0.15 10.00 -10.29
N ILE A 5 1.37 9.49 -10.10
CA ILE A 5 2.28 9.89 -9.02
C ILE A 5 3.49 10.60 -9.64
N ARG A 6 4.08 11.54 -8.90
CA ARG A 6 5.37 12.11 -9.26
C ARG A 6 6.46 11.35 -8.51
N VAL A 7 7.52 11.01 -9.23
CA VAL A 7 8.68 10.31 -8.70
C VAL A 7 9.95 11.04 -9.13
N SER A 8 11.07 10.79 -8.45
CA SER A 8 12.37 11.24 -8.93
C SER A 8 12.75 10.53 -10.21
N GLU A 9 13.57 11.16 -11.05
CA GLU A 9 14.09 10.54 -12.27
C GLU A 9 14.89 9.27 -11.95
N GLU A 10 15.72 9.30 -10.90
CA GLU A 10 16.46 8.12 -10.44
C GLU A 10 15.55 6.93 -10.12
N TYR A 11 14.40 7.18 -9.50
CA TYR A 11 13.44 6.13 -9.18
C TYR A 11 12.71 5.64 -10.45
N HIS A 12 12.42 6.53 -11.39
CA HIS A 12 11.84 6.18 -12.67
C HIS A 12 12.79 5.30 -13.51
N GLU A 13 14.07 5.66 -13.60
CA GLU A 13 15.09 4.85 -14.28
C GLU A 13 15.28 3.49 -13.60
N TRP A 14 15.30 3.46 -12.26
CA TRP A 14 15.38 2.22 -11.51
C TRP A 14 14.17 1.31 -11.78
N LEU A 15 12.95 1.85 -11.83
CA LEU A 15 11.76 1.09 -12.22
C LEU A 15 11.85 0.59 -13.66
N HIS A 16 12.28 1.45 -14.59
CA HIS A 16 12.43 1.08 -15.99
C HIS A 16 13.45 -0.04 -16.19
N ALA A 17 14.55 -0.05 -15.44
CA ALA A 17 15.56 -1.11 -15.50
C ALA A 17 15.04 -2.47 -15.00
N HIS A 18 14.04 -2.48 -14.11
CA HIS A 18 13.45 -3.71 -13.58
C HIS A 18 12.23 -4.17 -14.37
N LYS A 19 11.71 -3.35 -15.29
CA LYS A 19 10.54 -3.66 -16.11
C LYS A 19 10.87 -4.77 -17.11
N GLU A 20 10.07 -5.83 -17.12
CA GLU A 20 10.19 -6.88 -18.14
C GLU A 20 9.57 -6.43 -19.48
N SER A 21 9.97 -7.09 -20.58
CA SER A 21 9.55 -6.70 -21.95
C SER A 21 8.03 -6.71 -22.13
N ASP A 22 7.34 -7.66 -21.49
CA ASP A 22 5.90 -7.89 -21.58
C ASP A 22 5.10 -7.24 -20.43
N GLU A 23 5.76 -6.57 -19.47
CA GLU A 23 5.10 -5.89 -18.35
C GLU A 23 4.78 -4.42 -18.69
N THR A 24 3.75 -3.86 -18.07
CA THR A 24 3.55 -2.41 -17.92
C THR A 24 4.26 -1.86 -16.69
N MET A 25 4.44 -0.54 -16.61
CA MET A 25 5.04 0.11 -15.44
C MET A 25 4.24 -0.15 -14.14
N GLU A 26 2.91 -0.27 -14.25
CA GLU A 26 2.04 -0.61 -13.11
C GLU A 26 2.30 -2.05 -12.63
N GLU A 27 2.45 -2.99 -13.57
CA GLU A 27 2.74 -4.40 -13.27
C GLU A 27 4.11 -4.55 -12.60
N THR A 28 5.13 -3.86 -13.12
CA THR A 28 6.47 -3.82 -12.51
C THR A 28 6.40 -3.25 -11.08
N LEU A 29 5.69 -2.14 -10.88
CA LEU A 29 5.48 -1.56 -9.55
C LEU A 29 4.80 -2.56 -8.60
N ARG A 30 3.74 -3.26 -9.04
CA ARG A 30 3.04 -4.27 -8.25
C ARG A 30 3.93 -5.45 -7.86
N ARG A 31 4.68 -5.99 -8.82
CA ARG A 31 5.63 -7.08 -8.57
C ARG A 31 6.68 -6.67 -7.54
N MET A 32 7.26 -5.49 -7.68
CA MET A 32 8.30 -4.99 -6.77
C MET A 32 7.76 -4.64 -5.37
N THR A 33 6.50 -4.23 -5.27
CA THR A 33 5.84 -3.90 -3.99
C THR A 33 5.17 -5.09 -3.29
N ARG A 34 5.37 -6.32 -3.81
CA ARG A 34 4.94 -7.61 -3.22
C ARG A 34 3.42 -7.89 -3.26
N GLY A 35 2.71 -7.45 -4.30
CA GLY A 35 1.35 -7.95 -4.55
C GLY A 35 1.35 -9.03 -5.63
N PRO A 36 0.78 -10.24 -5.40
CA PRO A 36 0.46 -11.15 -6.51
C PRO A 36 -0.45 -10.46 -7.54
N HIS A 37 -0.40 -10.88 -8.81
CA HIS A 37 -1.25 -10.29 -9.85
C HIS A 37 -2.73 -10.52 -9.47
N PRO A 38 -3.65 -9.56 -9.69
CA PRO A 38 -5.06 -9.72 -9.31
C PRO A 38 -5.69 -11.00 -9.88
N ASP A 39 -5.32 -11.36 -11.11
CA ASP A 39 -5.82 -12.59 -11.74
C ASP A 39 -5.23 -13.87 -11.14
N ASP A 40 -4.01 -13.82 -10.60
CA ASP A 40 -3.39 -14.98 -9.93
C ASP A 40 -4.08 -15.33 -8.61
N VAL A 41 -4.79 -14.37 -8.01
CA VAL A 41 -5.53 -14.54 -6.76
C VAL A 41 -7.04 -14.50 -6.95
N ALA A 42 -7.52 -14.26 -8.17
CA ALA A 42 -8.94 -14.21 -8.47
C ALA A 42 -9.57 -15.60 -8.24
N GLY A 43 -10.61 -15.64 -7.41
CA GLY A 43 -11.33 -16.87 -7.09
C GLY A 43 -10.68 -17.77 -6.03
N LEU A 44 -9.54 -17.38 -5.44
CA LEU A 44 -8.98 -18.10 -4.28
C LEU A 44 -9.83 -17.95 -3.02
N LEU A 45 -10.54 -16.84 -2.90
CA LEU A 45 -11.47 -16.56 -1.81
C LEU A 45 -12.88 -16.49 -2.39
N SER A 46 -13.83 -17.10 -1.69
CA SER A 46 -15.25 -16.80 -1.90
C SER A 46 -15.53 -15.33 -1.58
N GLU A 47 -16.66 -14.80 -2.06
CA GLU A 47 -17.05 -13.42 -1.77
C GLU A 47 -17.16 -13.14 -0.26
N GLU A 48 -17.64 -14.13 0.51
CA GLU A 48 -17.73 -14.07 1.97
C GLU A 48 -16.34 -14.02 2.61
N GLU A 49 -15.43 -14.94 2.24
CA GLU A 49 -14.07 -14.95 2.77
C GLU A 49 -13.28 -13.68 2.38
N ALA A 50 -13.52 -13.13 1.20
CA ALA A 50 -12.93 -11.87 0.77
C ALA A 50 -13.45 -10.68 1.58
N ALA A 51 -14.74 -10.67 1.92
CA ALA A 51 -15.34 -9.66 2.79
C ALA A 51 -14.76 -9.73 4.20
N ASP A 52 -14.64 -10.93 4.77
CA ASP A 52 -14.06 -11.16 6.11
C ASP A 52 -12.59 -10.74 6.17
N ALA A 53 -11.81 -11.10 5.15
CA ALA A 53 -10.40 -10.69 5.06
C ALA A 53 -10.26 -9.17 4.99
N LYS A 54 -11.16 -8.49 4.26
CA LYS A 54 -11.17 -7.03 4.16
C LYS A 54 -11.52 -6.38 5.50
N GLU A 55 -12.52 -6.89 6.22
CA GLU A 55 -12.87 -6.39 7.55
C GLU A 55 -11.72 -6.61 8.57
N ALA A 56 -11.03 -7.75 8.51
CA ALA A 56 -9.87 -8.01 9.36
C ALA A 56 -8.73 -7.01 9.11
N ILE A 57 -8.46 -6.67 7.84
CA ILE A 57 -7.45 -5.65 7.46
C ILE A 57 -7.87 -4.27 7.96
N ASP A 58 -9.15 -3.90 7.82
CA ASP A 58 -9.64 -2.59 8.27
C ASP A 58 -9.55 -2.45 9.79
N ARG A 59 -9.87 -3.50 10.55
CA ARG A 59 -9.66 -3.52 12.01
C ARG A 59 -8.19 -3.38 12.38
N LEU A 60 -7.29 -4.08 11.69
CA LEU A 60 -5.84 -3.97 11.92
C LEU A 60 -5.34 -2.54 11.68
N ARG A 61 -5.74 -1.93 10.56
CA ARG A 61 -5.37 -0.55 10.20
C ARG A 61 -5.96 0.49 11.16
N GLY A 62 -7.19 0.27 11.63
CA GLY A 62 -7.82 1.13 12.63
C GLY A 62 -7.02 1.16 13.93
N ARG A 63 -6.64 -0.01 14.45
CA ARG A 63 -5.86 -0.12 15.69
C ARG A 63 -4.52 0.62 15.63
N ASP A 64 -3.82 0.50 14.50
CA ASP A 64 -2.53 1.17 14.33
C ASP A 64 -2.69 2.69 14.16
N ARG A 65 -3.80 3.14 13.55
CA ARG A 65 -4.12 4.56 13.44
C ARG A 65 -4.34 5.19 14.80
N ASP A 66 -5.15 4.57 15.66
CA ASP A 66 -5.43 5.11 17.00
C ASP A 66 -4.15 5.24 17.84
N ARG A 67 -3.25 4.24 17.71
CA ARG A 67 -1.93 4.28 18.37
C ARG A 67 -1.06 5.41 17.84
N LEU A 68 -0.99 5.60 16.52
CA LEU A 68 -0.20 6.65 15.89
C LEU A 68 -0.76 8.05 16.21
N ASP A 69 -2.08 8.20 16.24
CA ASP A 69 -2.75 9.45 16.62
C ASP A 69 -2.44 9.81 18.08
N THR A 70 -2.53 8.83 18.98
CA THR A 70 -2.13 8.99 20.39
C THR A 70 -0.67 9.44 20.53
N ALA A 71 0.24 8.79 19.79
CA ALA A 71 1.66 9.16 19.79
C ALA A 71 1.87 10.58 19.26
N ARG A 72 1.17 10.95 18.18
CA ARG A 72 1.21 12.30 17.61
C ARG A 72 0.74 13.36 18.61
N SER A 73 -0.41 13.14 19.24
CA SER A 73 -0.94 14.07 20.24
C SER A 73 -0.05 14.19 21.48
N ALA A 74 0.71 13.16 21.84
CA ALA A 74 1.67 13.23 22.94
C ALA A 74 2.84 14.17 22.61
N PHE A 75 3.39 14.06 21.40
CA PHE A 75 4.45 14.95 20.92
C PHE A 75 3.97 16.40 20.74
N GLU A 76 2.76 16.61 20.23
CA GLU A 76 2.19 17.96 20.06
C GLU A 76 1.96 18.66 21.42
N ARG A 77 1.52 17.92 22.44
CA ARG A 77 1.38 18.46 23.81
C ARG A 77 2.71 18.85 24.45
N GLU A 78 3.75 18.04 24.26
CA GLU A 78 5.09 18.33 24.82
C GLU A 78 5.70 19.61 24.20
N SER A 79 5.37 19.92 22.94
CA SER A 79 5.80 21.17 22.30
C SER A 79 5.00 22.42 22.68
N GLU A 80 3.86 22.29 23.38
CA GLU A 80 3.04 23.40 23.85
C GLU A 80 3.36 23.83 25.30
N ASP A 81 4.06 22.98 26.04
CA ASP A 81 4.47 23.21 27.45
C ASP A 81 5.90 23.83 27.59
N GLU A 82 6.60 24.14 26.49
CA GLU A 82 7.89 24.89 26.43
C GLU A 82 7.73 26.38 26.10
#